data_AF-A0A2H0U307-F1
#
_entry.id   AF-A0A2H0U307-F1
#
_cell.length_a   1.000
_cell.length_b   1.000
_cell.length_c   1.000
_cell.angle_alpha   90.00
_cell.angle_beta   90.00
_cell.angle_gamma   90.00
#
_symmetry.space_group_name_H-M   'P 1'
#
loop_
_entity.id
_entity.type
_entity.pdbx_description
1 polymer ?
#
loop_
_entity_poly.entity_id
_entity_poly.type
_entity_poly.pdbx_seq_one_letter_code
_entity_poly.pdbx_strand_id
1 'polypeptide(L)'
;MPYIISNFFSDKRLSVLWLIIRLYVGWQWFEAGLEKVQSSSWVGDKAGLAIGGFLTNALTKTSGAHPDVQAWYGFFIKDFVLPNKVIFSYLVAYGELLVGIALILGIVTGVAAFFGAFMNMNYLLAGTVSTNPLLLLLEIPLILAWKTAGWIGLDRFVLPRLKISPKSGKVSKK
;
A
#
# COMPACT_ATOMS: atom_id res chain seq x y z
N MET A 1 -24.33 -11.15 14.48
CA MET A 1 -23.25 -10.16 14.24
C MET A 1 -22.44 -10.29 12.93
N PRO A 2 -22.40 -11.42 12.19
CA PRO A 2 -21.69 -11.45 10.88
C PRO A 2 -22.38 -10.63 9.77
N TYR A 3 -23.70 -10.46 9.86
CA TYR A 3 -24.54 -9.90 8.80
C TYR A 3 -24.38 -8.37 8.59
N ILE A 4 -23.98 -7.64 9.64
CA ILE A 4 -23.85 -6.18 9.61
C ILE A 4 -22.54 -5.76 8.92
N ILE A 5 -21.44 -6.46 9.22
CA ILE A 5 -20.10 -6.19 8.65
C ILE A 5 -20.08 -6.52 7.15
N SER A 6 -20.73 -7.60 6.72
CA SER A 6 -20.81 -7.95 5.30
C SER A 6 -21.53 -6.91 4.45
N ASN A 7 -22.49 -6.17 5.05
CA ASN A 7 -23.24 -5.13 4.35
C ASN A 7 -22.40 -3.86 4.17
N PHE A 8 -21.57 -3.46 5.13
CA PHE A 8 -20.80 -2.21 5.04
C PHE A 8 -19.78 -2.20 3.87
N PHE A 9 -18.97 -3.25 3.74
CA PHE A 9 -17.96 -3.32 2.68
C PHE A 9 -18.53 -3.67 1.30
N SER A 10 -19.79 -4.13 1.24
CA SER A 10 -20.44 -4.57 0.00
C SER A 10 -21.58 -3.65 -0.48
N ASP A 11 -21.96 -2.63 0.30
CA ASP A 11 -23.01 -1.69 -0.09
C ASP A 11 -22.49 -0.64 -1.09
N LYS A 12 -23.12 -0.60 -2.26
CA LYS A 12 -22.80 0.35 -3.33
C LYS A 12 -23.07 1.80 -2.94
N ARG A 13 -23.96 2.06 -1.99
CA ARG A 13 -24.24 3.42 -1.48
C ARG A 13 -23.01 4.05 -0.85
N LEU A 14 -22.10 3.24 -0.32
CA LEU A 14 -20.85 3.69 0.29
C LEU A 14 -19.72 3.89 -0.74
N SER A 15 -19.96 3.66 -2.03
CA SER A 15 -18.94 3.83 -3.07
C SER A 15 -18.37 5.26 -3.13
N VAL A 16 -19.16 6.29 -2.79
CA VAL A 16 -18.67 7.68 -2.70
C VAL A 16 -17.70 7.86 -1.52
N LEU A 17 -18.01 7.27 -0.37
CA LEU A 17 -17.09 7.28 0.79
C LEU A 17 -15.77 6.59 0.42
N TRP A 18 -15.85 5.41 -0.20
CA TRP A 18 -14.66 4.68 -0.63
C TRP A 18 -13.86 5.44 -1.69
N LEU A 19 -14.52 6.15 -2.61
CA LEU A 19 -13.85 7.01 -3.58
C LEU A 19 -13.02 8.10 -2.88
N ILE A 20 -13.59 8.80 -1.90
CA ILE A 20 -12.89 9.87 -1.17
C ILE A 20 -11.64 9.30 -0.47
N ILE A 21 -11.80 8.19 0.26
CA ILE A 21 -10.68 7.51 0.94
C ILE A 21 -9.63 7.07 -0.08
N ARG A 22 -10.06 6.47 -1.19
CA ARG A 22 -9.18 5.98 -2.26
C ARG A 22 -8.38 7.11 -2.92
N LEU A 23 -9.02 8.26 -3.18
CA LEU A 23 -8.34 9.42 -3.74
C LEU A 23 -7.33 10.01 -2.76
N TYR A 24 -7.66 10.10 -1.47
CA TYR A 24 -6.71 10.56 -0.46
C TYR A 24 -5.49 9.63 -0.35
N VAL A 25 -5.71 8.32 -0.14
CA VAL A 25 -4.62 7.34 -0.04
C VAL A 25 -3.82 7.28 -1.34
N GLY A 26 -4.49 7.27 -2.48
CA GLY A 26 -3.86 7.28 -3.79
C GLY A 26 -3.01 8.53 -4.05
N TRP A 27 -3.49 9.70 -3.61
CA TRP A 27 -2.72 10.95 -3.71
C TRP A 27 -1.44 10.90 -2.87
N GLN A 28 -1.51 10.43 -1.63
CA GLN A 28 -0.34 10.31 -0.75
C GLN A 28 0.74 9.41 -1.36
N TRP A 29 0.35 8.27 -1.95
CA TRP A 29 1.29 7.39 -2.66
C TRP A 29 1.80 7.99 -3.97
N PHE A 30 0.94 8.67 -4.72
CA PHE A 30 1.32 9.31 -5.97
C PHE A 30 2.38 10.39 -5.74
N GLU A 31 2.14 11.28 -4.78
CA GLU A 31 3.05 12.36 -4.40
C GLU A 31 4.39 11.79 -3.92
N ALA A 32 4.37 10.85 -2.97
CA ALA A 32 5.59 10.21 -2.45
C ALA A 32 6.38 9.44 -3.51
N GLY A 33 5.68 8.72 -4.41
CA GLY A 33 6.32 7.99 -5.50
C GLY A 33 6.87 8.91 -6.58
N LEU A 34 6.17 10.00 -6.91
CA LEU A 34 6.60 10.98 -7.90
C LEU A 34 7.88 11.68 -7.46
N GLU A 35 7.95 12.13 -6.20
CA GLU A 35 9.15 12.72 -5.61
C GLU A 35 10.35 11.76 -5.67
N LYS A 36 10.12 10.47 -5.42
CA LYS A 36 11.18 9.44 -5.50
C LYS A 36 11.63 9.22 -6.94
N VAL A 37 10.72 9.05 -7.89
CA VAL A 37 11.08 8.78 -9.30
C VAL A 37 11.81 9.97 -9.94
N GLN A 38 11.52 11.20 -9.51
CA GLN A 38 12.23 12.40 -9.97
C GLN A 38 13.59 12.61 -9.29
N SER A 39 13.90 11.87 -8.23
CA SER A 39 15.12 12.04 -7.47
C SER A 39 16.22 11.06 -7.92
N SER A 40 17.38 11.61 -8.26
CA SER A 40 18.56 10.82 -8.64
C SER A 40 19.02 9.83 -7.55
N SER A 41 18.73 10.10 -6.28
CA SER A 41 19.11 9.25 -5.14
C SER A 41 18.22 8.00 -4.99
N TRP A 42 17.10 7.96 -5.72
CA TRP A 42 16.16 6.85 -5.78
C TRP A 42 16.22 6.13 -7.13
N VAL A 43 16.33 6.85 -8.24
CA VAL A 43 16.33 6.33 -9.61
C VAL A 43 17.50 6.92 -10.41
N GLY A 44 18.14 6.12 -11.28
CA GLY A 44 19.26 6.56 -12.12
C GLY A 44 20.63 6.33 -11.49
N ASP A 45 21.59 7.21 -11.81
CA ASP A 45 23.03 7.02 -11.52
C ASP A 45 23.37 6.91 -10.03
N LYS A 46 22.51 7.44 -9.16
CA LYS A 46 22.68 7.43 -7.70
C LYS A 46 21.59 6.62 -6.98
N ALA A 47 20.91 5.72 -7.71
CA ALA A 47 19.89 4.85 -7.13
C ALA A 47 20.44 4.06 -5.93
N GLY A 48 19.62 3.90 -4.89
CA GLY A 48 20.03 3.20 -3.68
C GLY A 48 20.66 4.08 -2.61
N LEU A 49 21.01 5.35 -2.89
CA LEU A 49 21.57 6.25 -1.87
C LEU A 49 20.54 6.63 -0.81
N ALA A 50 19.33 7.06 -1.22
CA ALA A 50 18.30 7.49 -0.29
C ALA A 50 17.81 6.35 0.59
N ILE A 51 17.43 5.22 -0.03
CA ILE A 51 17.00 4.03 0.70
C ILE A 51 18.14 3.43 1.54
N GLY A 52 19.39 3.50 1.08
CA GLY A 52 20.54 3.04 1.85
C GLY A 52 20.72 3.83 3.16
N GLY A 53 20.59 5.15 3.09
CA GLY A 53 20.60 6.02 4.28
C GLY A 53 19.42 5.73 5.21
N PHE A 54 18.22 5.60 4.65
CA PHE A 54 17.02 5.21 5.38
C PHE A 54 17.19 3.88 6.15
N LEU A 55 17.68 2.84 5.48
CA LEU A 55 17.87 1.52 6.06
C LEU A 55 19.00 1.48 7.10
N THR A 56 20.07 2.26 6.88
CA THR A 56 21.15 2.40 7.86
C THR A 56 20.62 3.05 9.14
N ASN A 57 19.76 4.07 9.02
CA ASN A 57 19.08 4.68 10.16
C ASN A 57 18.08 3.73 10.83
N ALA A 58 17.44 2.82 10.08
CA ALA A 58 16.60 1.79 10.67
C ALA A 58 17.42 0.79 11.51
N LEU A 59 18.64 0.45 11.08
CA LEU A 59 19.52 -0.45 11.85
C LEU A 59 19.97 0.14 13.19
N THR A 60 20.14 1.46 13.30
CA THR A 60 20.50 2.08 14.60
C THR A 60 19.37 1.97 15.63
N LYS A 61 18.13 1.82 15.16
CA LYS A 61 16.92 1.62 15.99
C LYS A 61 16.71 0.16 16.43
N THR A 62 17.63 -0.74 16.10
CA THR A 62 17.59 -2.13 16.57
C THR A 62 18.23 -2.33 17.95
N SER A 63 18.89 -1.29 18.47
CA SER A 63 19.60 -1.30 19.76
C SER A 63 18.88 -0.49 20.83
N GLY A 64 19.20 -0.76 22.10
CA GLY A 64 18.62 -0.07 23.26
C GLY A 64 17.70 -0.96 24.10
N ALA A 65 17.17 -0.41 25.20
CA ALA A 65 16.29 -1.14 26.12
C ALA A 65 14.90 -1.43 25.51
N HIS A 66 14.43 -0.55 24.63
CA HIS A 66 13.16 -0.68 23.90
C HIS A 66 13.40 -0.34 22.41
N PRO A 67 13.90 -1.29 21.61
CA PRO A 67 14.21 -1.02 20.21
C PRO A 67 12.93 -0.82 19.39
N ASP A 68 12.89 0.24 18.58
CA ASP A 68 11.77 0.51 17.66
C ASP A 68 11.73 -0.50 16.50
N VAL A 69 12.90 -1.03 16.11
CA VAL A 69 13.05 -2.03 15.05
C VAL A 69 13.41 -3.38 15.65
N GLN A 70 12.58 -4.38 15.38
CA GLN A 70 12.80 -5.74 15.88
C GLN A 70 14.05 -6.37 15.26
N ALA A 71 14.80 -7.14 16.04
CA ALA A 71 16.08 -7.73 15.63
C ALA A 71 15.97 -8.56 14.34
N TRP A 72 14.91 -9.36 14.19
CA TRP A 72 14.67 -10.17 12.98
C TRP A 72 14.53 -9.31 11.72
N TYR A 73 13.88 -8.16 11.83
CA TYR A 73 13.72 -7.23 10.72
C TYR A 73 15.03 -6.48 10.45
N GLY A 74 15.79 -6.17 11.50
CA GLY A 74 17.17 -5.68 11.38
C GLY A 74 18.06 -6.63 10.58
N PHE A 75 18.01 -7.94 10.84
CA PHE A 75 18.74 -8.94 10.05
C PHE A 75 18.29 -8.96 8.58
N PHE A 76 16.98 -8.93 8.32
CA PHE A 76 16.46 -8.82 6.95
C PHE A 76 16.98 -7.57 6.23
N ILE A 77 16.95 -6.41 6.88
CA ILE A 77 17.48 -5.16 6.32
C ILE A 77 18.97 -5.31 6.01
N LYS A 78 19.76 -5.80 6.97
CA LYS A 78 21.22 -5.87 6.88
C LYS A 78 21.69 -6.87 5.82
N ASP A 79 21.11 -8.06 5.80
CA ASP A 79 21.65 -9.20 5.05
C ASP A 79 20.97 -9.37 3.68
N PHE A 80 19.77 -8.80 3.48
CA PHE A 80 19.03 -8.92 2.22
C PHE A 80 18.77 -7.58 1.54
N VAL A 81 18.22 -6.60 2.25
CA VAL A 81 17.77 -5.35 1.61
C VAL A 81 18.94 -4.42 1.28
N LEU A 82 19.86 -4.18 2.22
CA LEU A 82 21.01 -3.30 2.03
C LEU A 82 21.96 -3.74 0.91
N PRO A 83 22.33 -5.04 0.78
CA PRO A 83 23.13 -5.51 -0.34
C PRO A 83 22.45 -5.30 -1.69
N ASN A 84 21.12 -5.37 -1.72
CA ASN A 84 20.29 -5.20 -2.92
C ASN A 84 19.62 -3.82 -3.01
N LYS A 85 20.15 -2.81 -2.32
CA LYS A 85 19.49 -1.50 -2.13
C LYS A 85 19.07 -0.80 -3.41
N VAL A 86 19.80 -1.00 -4.51
CA VAL A 86 19.46 -0.41 -5.82
C VAL A 86 18.14 -0.97 -6.32
N ILE A 87 17.98 -2.31 -6.31
CA ILE A 87 16.74 -2.98 -6.74
C ILE A 87 15.57 -2.51 -5.88
N PHE A 88 15.75 -2.49 -4.55
CA PHE A 88 14.73 -2.01 -3.62
C PHE A 88 14.40 -0.52 -3.82
N SER A 89 15.38 0.31 -4.18
CA SER A 89 15.18 1.71 -4.51
C SER A 89 14.19 1.88 -5.67
N TYR A 90 14.39 1.11 -6.74
CA TYR A 90 13.49 1.09 -7.90
C TYR A 90 12.11 0.53 -7.54
N LEU A 91 12.07 -0.60 -6.82
CA LEU A 91 10.81 -1.24 -6.40
C LEU A 91 9.97 -0.32 -5.54
N VAL A 92 10.57 0.38 -4.59
CA VAL A 92 9.88 1.36 -3.74
C VAL A 92 9.42 2.55 -4.59
N ALA A 93 10.32 3.23 -5.31
CA ALA A 93 9.96 4.44 -6.05
C ALA A 93 8.83 4.21 -7.07
N TYR A 94 8.94 3.16 -7.89
CA TYR A 94 7.89 2.83 -8.85
C TYR A 94 6.69 2.14 -8.22
N GLY A 95 6.88 1.34 -7.16
CA GLY A 95 5.79 0.68 -6.45
C GLY A 95 4.83 1.70 -5.85
N GLU A 96 5.36 2.72 -5.17
CA GLU A 96 4.57 3.82 -4.62
C GLU A 96 3.81 4.58 -5.71
N LEU A 97 4.52 4.96 -6.78
CA LEU A 97 3.90 5.72 -7.88
C LEU A 97 2.78 4.91 -8.55
N LEU A 98 3.02 3.63 -8.84
CA LEU A 98 2.03 2.76 -9.48
C LEU A 98 0.82 2.48 -8.57
N VAL A 99 1.04 2.27 -7.27
CA VAL A 99 -0.06 2.14 -6.29
C VAL A 99 -0.88 3.42 -6.25
N GLY A 100 -0.24 4.59 -6.19
CA GLY A 100 -0.93 5.88 -6.21
C GLY A 100 -1.79 6.08 -7.44
N ILE A 101 -1.23 5.85 -8.64
CA ILE A 101 -1.96 5.94 -9.91
C ILE A 101 -3.13 4.94 -9.94
N ALA A 102 -2.88 3.67 -9.59
CA ALA A 102 -3.89 2.63 -9.60
C ALA A 102 -5.06 2.94 -8.66
N LEU A 103 -4.78 3.45 -7.46
CA LEU A 103 -5.81 3.88 -6.51
C LEU A 103 -6.56 5.11 -7.03
N ILE A 104 -5.89 6.14 -7.54
CA ILE A 104 -6.59 7.34 -8.06
C ILE A 104 -7.56 6.94 -9.19
N LEU A 105 -7.07 6.19 -10.17
CA LEU A 105 -7.86 5.72 -11.31
C LEU A 105 -8.91 4.66 -10.93
N GLY A 106 -8.73 4.00 -9.79
CA GLY A 106 -9.55 2.88 -9.36
C GLY A 106 -9.42 1.68 -10.28
N ILE A 107 -8.18 1.35 -10.69
CA ILE A 107 -7.84 0.12 -11.43
C ILE A 107 -7.19 -0.83 -10.45
N VAL A 108 -7.65 -2.08 -10.41
CA VAL A 108 -7.23 -3.14 -9.49
C VAL A 108 -7.16 -2.66 -8.04
N THR A 109 -8.18 -1.92 -7.59
CA THR A 109 -8.18 -1.16 -6.32
C THR A 109 -7.78 -2.00 -5.11
N GLY A 110 -8.33 -3.22 -4.98
CA GLY A 110 -7.98 -4.12 -3.87
C GLY A 110 -6.53 -4.59 -3.89
N VAL A 111 -5.96 -4.81 -5.08
CA VAL A 111 -4.55 -5.20 -5.23
C VAL A 111 -3.63 -4.01 -4.96
N ALA A 112 -3.97 -2.83 -5.49
CA ALA A 112 -3.22 -1.61 -5.23
C ALA A 112 -3.19 -1.27 -3.73
N ALA A 113 -4.35 -1.32 -3.05
CA ALA A 113 -4.43 -1.10 -1.61
C ALA A 113 -3.65 -2.16 -0.81
N PHE A 114 -3.61 -3.41 -1.27
CA PHE A 114 -2.79 -4.46 -0.65
C PHE A 114 -1.30 -4.16 -0.72
N PHE A 115 -0.78 -3.78 -1.89
CA PHE A 115 0.64 -3.44 -2.03
C PHE A 115 1.01 -2.16 -1.29
N GLY A 116 0.12 -1.17 -1.25
CA GLY A 116 0.27 0.00 -0.39
C GLY A 116 0.37 -0.39 1.09
N ALA A 117 -0.57 -1.20 1.59
CA ALA A 117 -0.55 -1.69 2.98
C ALA A 117 0.72 -2.48 3.29
N PHE A 118 1.19 -3.29 2.34
CA PHE A 118 2.43 -4.03 2.47
C PHE A 118 3.64 -3.09 2.60
N MET A 119 3.75 -2.06 1.77
CA MET A 119 4.84 -1.08 1.86
C MET A 119 4.77 -0.28 3.17
N ASN A 120 3.58 0.19 3.57
CA ASN A 120 3.38 0.86 4.87
C ASN A 120 3.80 -0.01 6.05
N MET A 121 3.46 -1.30 6.04
CA MET A 121 3.90 -2.24 7.06
C MET A 121 5.44 -2.35 7.10
N ASN A 122 6.11 -2.44 5.96
CA ASN A 122 7.57 -2.48 5.90
C ASN A 122 8.21 -1.19 6.44
N TYR A 123 7.59 -0.02 6.21
CA TYR A 123 8.06 1.26 6.76
C TYR A 123 7.88 1.35 8.28
N LEU A 124 6.77 0.85 8.80
CA LEU A 124 6.54 0.74 10.24
C LEU A 124 7.54 -0.21 10.90
N LEU A 125 7.80 -1.37 10.28
CA LEU A 125 8.81 -2.32 10.74
C LEU A 125 10.23 -1.73 10.70
N ALA A 126 10.51 -0.81 9.77
CA ALA A 126 11.76 -0.03 9.73
C ALA A 126 11.81 1.12 10.75
N GLY A 127 10.79 1.26 11.61
CA GLY A 127 10.74 2.24 12.68
C GLY A 127 10.33 3.64 12.21
N THR A 128 9.50 3.76 11.16
CA THR A 128 8.98 5.05 10.69
C THR A 128 7.46 5.17 10.85
N VAL A 129 7.05 6.10 11.72
CA VAL A 129 5.68 6.17 12.27
C VAL A 129 4.87 7.36 11.74
N SER A 130 5.39 8.18 10.82
CA SER A 130 4.78 9.45 10.36
C SER A 130 3.33 9.31 9.85
N THR A 131 3.07 9.35 8.54
CA THR A 131 1.73 9.15 7.98
C THR A 131 1.39 7.68 7.77
N ASN A 132 2.39 6.79 7.88
CA ASN A 132 2.27 5.36 7.60
C ASN A 132 1.15 4.63 8.39
N PRO A 133 0.97 4.85 9.72
CA PRO A 133 -0.11 4.18 10.45
C PRO A 133 -1.50 4.58 9.95
N LEU A 134 -1.68 5.85 9.58
CA LEU A 134 -2.95 6.35 9.07
C LEU A 134 -3.25 5.76 7.69
N LEU A 135 -2.26 5.73 6.79
CA LEU A 135 -2.42 5.12 5.48
C LEU A 135 -2.76 3.63 5.60
N LEU A 136 -2.04 2.88 6.44
CA LEU A 136 -2.33 1.47 6.69
C LEU A 136 -3.76 1.26 7.23
N LEU A 137 -4.21 2.12 8.15
CA LEU A 137 -5.57 2.08 8.70
C LEU A 137 -6.64 2.32 7.64
N LEU A 138 -6.36 3.13 6.61
CA LEU A 138 -7.29 3.40 5.50
C LEU A 138 -7.21 2.33 4.40
N GLU A 139 -6.04 1.74 4.18
CA GLU A 139 -5.82 0.71 3.18
C GLU A 139 -6.48 -0.63 3.54
N ILE A 140 -6.46 -1.03 4.81
CA ILE A 140 -7.11 -2.28 5.25
C ILE A 140 -8.61 -2.29 4.88
N PRO A 141 -9.40 -1.26 5.24
CA PRO A 141 -10.78 -1.11 4.76
C PRO A 141 -10.91 -1.09 3.24
N LEU A 142 -10.00 -0.45 2.50
CA LEU A 142 -10.04 -0.44 1.03
C LEU A 142 -9.83 -1.84 0.44
N ILE A 143 -8.95 -2.66 1.03
CA ILE A 143 -8.75 -4.06 0.64
C ILE A 143 -10.05 -4.85 0.86
N LEU A 144 -10.68 -4.70 2.02
CA LEU A 144 -11.95 -5.38 2.34
C LEU A 144 -13.10 -4.89 1.45
N ALA A 145 -13.12 -3.60 1.14
CA ALA A 145 -14.10 -2.94 0.30
C ALA A 145 -13.82 -3.06 -1.21
N TRP A 146 -12.84 -3.86 -1.66
CA TRP A 146 -12.33 -3.78 -3.04
C TRP A 146 -13.40 -3.77 -4.14
N LYS A 147 -14.51 -4.50 -3.95
CA LYS A 147 -15.65 -4.55 -4.89
C LYS A 147 -16.45 -3.25 -4.95
N THR A 148 -16.62 -2.55 -3.83
CA THR A 148 -17.36 -1.28 -3.74
C THR A 148 -16.45 -0.07 -3.91
N ALA A 149 -15.20 -0.16 -3.48
CA ALA A 149 -14.18 0.87 -3.67
C ALA A 149 -13.78 1.07 -5.14
N GLY A 150 -13.80 0.00 -5.95
CA GLY A 150 -13.64 0.06 -7.39
C GLY A 150 -14.92 0.43 -8.16
N TRP A 151 -16.07 0.60 -7.49
CA TRP A 151 -17.36 0.79 -8.17
C TRP A 151 -17.43 2.10 -8.95
N ILE A 152 -16.90 3.19 -8.36
CA ILE A 152 -16.68 4.48 -9.02
C ILE A 152 -15.21 4.54 -9.44
N GLY A 153 -14.84 3.74 -10.44
CA GLY A 153 -13.47 3.60 -10.93
C GLY A 153 -13.43 2.75 -12.20
N LEU A 154 -12.24 2.65 -12.78
CA LEU A 154 -12.03 1.85 -13.99
C LEU A 154 -12.19 0.33 -13.75
N ASP A 155 -12.17 -0.11 -12.50
CA ASP A 155 -12.51 -1.47 -12.06
C ASP A 155 -13.87 -1.94 -12.56
N ARG A 156 -14.83 -1.02 -12.75
CA ARG A 156 -16.13 -1.33 -13.35
C ARG A 156 -16.02 -1.90 -14.77
N PHE A 157 -14.99 -1.52 -15.52
CA PHE A 157 -14.73 -1.98 -16.88
C PHE A 157 -13.69 -3.10 -16.94
N VAL A 158 -12.71 -3.08 -16.04
CA VAL A 158 -11.60 -4.05 -16.01
C VAL A 158 -12.02 -5.39 -15.40
N LEU A 159 -12.75 -5.39 -14.27
CA LEU A 159 -13.11 -6.63 -13.56
C LEU A 159 -13.99 -7.59 -14.37
N PRO A 160 -15.00 -7.14 -15.15
CA PRO A 160 -15.77 -8.03 -16.01
C PRO A 160 -14.92 -8.70 -17.10
N ARG A 161 -13.89 -8.01 -17.61
CA ARG A 161 -13.00 -8.54 -18.65
C ARG A 161 -12.03 -9.59 -18.11
N LEU A 162 -11.64 -9.47 -16.84
CA LEU A 162 -10.86 -10.48 -16.13
C LEU A 162 -11.69 -11.70 -15.68
N LYS A 163 -13.00 -11.74 -16.01
CA LYS A 163 -13.96 -12.76 -15.52
C LYS A 163 -14.04 -12.85 -13.99
N ILE A 164 -13.53 -11.85 -13.28
CA ILE A 164 -13.67 -11.71 -11.84
C ILE A 164 -15.07 -11.10 -11.61
N SER A 165 -16.09 -11.93 -11.80
CA SER A 165 -17.46 -11.53 -11.53
C SER A 165 -17.67 -11.55 -10.01
N PRO A 166 -18.11 -10.44 -9.40
CA PRO A 166 -18.63 -10.50 -8.04
C PRO A 166 -19.96 -11.25 -8.12
N LYS A 167 -19.91 -12.59 -8.00
CA LYS A 167 -21.13 -13.36 -7.76
C LYS A 167 -21.75 -12.79 -6.48
N SER A 168 -22.89 -12.12 -6.64
CA SER A 168 -23.80 -11.81 -5.55
C SER A 168 -24.09 -13.15 -4.88
N GLY A 169 -23.62 -13.32 -3.65
CA GLY A 169 -23.95 -14.49 -2.85
C GLY A 169 -25.45 -14.46 -2.64
N LYS A 170 -26.20 -15.18 -3.49
CA LYS A 170 -27.57 -15.56 -3.15
C LYS A 170 -27.44 -16.49 -1.95
N VAL A 171 -27.63 -15.92 -0.76
CA VAL A 171 -27.84 -16.70 0.46
C VAL A 171 -29.10 -17.51 0.22
N SER A 172 -28.92 -18.79 -0.12
CA SER A 172 -30.02 -19.75 -0.15
C SER A 172 -30.55 -19.84 1.27
N LYS A 173 -31.73 -19.25 1.52
CA LYS A 173 -32.51 -19.57 2.71
C LYS A 173 -32.85 -21.06 2.62
N LYS A 174 -32.25 -21.86 3.49
CA LYS A 174 -32.75 -23.17 3.91
C LYS A 174 -32.96 -23.10 5.42
#